data_AF-A0A7Y9LQB8-F1
#
_entry.id   AF-A0A7Y9LQB8-F1
#
_cell.length_a   1.000
_cell.length_b   1.000
_cell.length_c   1.000
_cell.angle_alpha   90.00
_cell.angle_beta   90.00
_cell.angle_gamma   90.00
#
_symmetry.space_group_name_H-M   'P 1'
#
loop_
_entity.id
_entity.type
_entity.pdbx_description
1 polymer ?
#
loop_
_entity_poly.entity_id
_entity_poly.type
_entity_poly.pdbx_seq_one_letter_code
_entity_poly.pdbx_strand_id
1 'polypeptide(L)'
;MAESLDPLSGDAVPMETTPATDAGAPQSVTSATDAAAPRRAGARKSAAAAAPALPQDFETALAELEGLVARMEDGSLPLEASLLSYKRGVDLVRVCQERLARAENQVKVLEGELLRPIEDSED
;
A
#
# COMPACT_ATOMS: atom_id res chain seq x y z
N MET A 1 21.24 -44.27 23.83
CA MET A 1 21.66 -42.95 23.31
C MET A 1 20.42 -42.33 22.68
N ALA A 2 19.40 -41.87 23.41
CA ALA A 2 19.33 -40.88 24.48
C ALA A 2 19.83 -39.49 24.04
N GLU A 3 18.87 -38.63 23.64
CA GLU A 3 18.77 -37.17 23.81
C GLU A 3 17.59 -36.72 22.90
N SER A 4 16.31 -36.72 23.28
CA SER A 4 15.59 -35.93 24.30
C SER A 4 15.99 -34.46 24.36
N LEU A 5 15.18 -33.59 23.74
CA LEU A 5 15.01 -32.18 24.10
C LEU A 5 13.67 -31.66 23.52
N ASP A 6 12.60 -31.91 24.26
CA ASP A 6 11.51 -30.95 24.40
C ASP A 6 11.87 -30.01 25.56
N PRO A 7 11.58 -28.71 25.45
CA PRO A 7 11.05 -28.02 26.62
C PRO A 7 9.73 -27.30 26.32
N LEU A 8 8.78 -27.64 27.19
CA LEU A 8 7.50 -27.03 27.49
C LEU A 8 7.61 -25.53 27.88
N SER A 9 6.45 -24.88 27.77
CA SER A 9 6.00 -23.73 28.58
C SER A 9 6.58 -22.35 28.25
N GLY A 10 5.84 -21.63 27.40
CA GLY A 10 5.72 -20.18 27.44
C GLY A 10 4.25 -19.83 27.70
N ASP A 11 3.91 -19.76 28.98
CA ASP A 11 2.58 -19.56 29.54
C ASP A 11 1.91 -18.27 29.04
N ALA A 12 0.61 -18.37 28.77
CA ALA A 12 -0.26 -17.24 28.46
C ALA A 12 -0.41 -16.33 29.68
N VAL A 13 -0.17 -15.03 29.53
CA VAL A 13 -0.61 -14.04 30.54
C VAL A 13 -1.86 -13.33 30.02
N PRO A 14 -3.06 -13.60 30.59
CA PRO A 14 -4.24 -12.80 30.36
C PRO A 14 -4.15 -11.52 31.20
N MET A 15 -4.13 -10.35 30.57
CA MET A 15 -4.39 -9.10 31.27
C MET A 15 -5.91 -8.94 31.37
N GLU A 16 -6.43 -9.37 32.52
CA GLU A 16 -7.81 -9.15 32.93
C GLU A 16 -8.15 -7.67 33.05
N THR A 17 -9.41 -7.44 32.72
CA THR A 17 -10.24 -6.27 32.97
C THR A 17 -10.22 -5.80 34.42
N THR A 18 -10.32 -4.50 34.65
CA THR A 18 -11.24 -4.00 35.68
C THR A 18 -12.00 -2.75 35.21
N PRO A 19 -13.25 -2.55 35.69
CA PRO A 19 -14.18 -1.55 35.18
C PRO A 19 -14.41 -0.36 36.13
N ALA A 20 -15.17 0.60 35.59
CA ALA A 20 -16.11 1.50 36.29
C ALA A 20 -15.57 2.71 37.06
N THR A 21 -16.24 3.86 36.80
CA THR A 21 -16.90 4.77 37.77
C THR A 21 -16.71 6.21 37.28
N ASP A 22 -17.69 6.76 36.56
CA ASP A 22 -18.82 7.59 37.05
C ASP A 22 -18.41 9.05 37.32
N ALA A 23 -19.08 9.97 36.62
CA ALA A 23 -19.69 11.19 37.17
C ALA A 23 -19.79 12.30 36.10
N GLY A 24 -21.02 12.75 35.82
CA GLY A 24 -21.26 14.16 35.53
C GLY A 24 -21.68 14.56 34.11
N ALA A 25 -22.93 14.29 33.76
CA ALA A 25 -23.78 15.34 33.17
C ALA A 25 -24.52 16.03 34.36
N PRO A 26 -25.10 17.25 34.25
CA PRO A 26 -25.50 17.94 33.02
C PRO A 26 -25.42 19.50 33.02
N GLN A 27 -25.75 20.07 31.85
CA GLN A 27 -26.32 21.41 31.57
C GLN A 27 -25.41 22.65 31.46
N SER A 28 -25.45 23.26 30.28
CA SER A 28 -25.94 24.64 30.16
C SER A 28 -26.70 24.81 28.84
N VAL A 29 -28.03 24.85 28.98
CA VAL A 29 -28.92 25.43 27.98
C VAL A 29 -28.70 26.94 27.99
N THR A 30 -28.39 27.54 26.85
CA THR A 30 -28.76 28.93 26.59
C THR A 30 -29.36 29.01 25.20
N SER A 31 -30.56 29.55 25.17
CA SER A 31 -31.43 29.66 24.02
C SER A 31 -30.95 30.72 23.04
N ALA A 32 -31.21 30.41 21.78
CA ALA A 32 -31.36 31.24 20.60
C ALA A 32 -31.40 32.78 20.78
N THR A 33 -30.68 33.47 19.90
CA THR A 33 -31.24 34.65 19.24
C THR A 33 -30.89 34.61 17.75
N ASP A 34 -31.92 34.91 16.98
CA ASP A 34 -32.14 34.95 15.54
C ASP A 34 -31.18 35.86 14.75
N ALA A 35 -30.74 35.41 13.57
CA ALA A 35 -30.52 36.28 12.40
C ALA A 35 -30.27 35.45 11.12
N ALA A 36 -31.23 35.52 10.20
CA ALA A 36 -31.23 34.93 8.87
C ALA A 36 -30.21 35.56 7.90
N ALA A 37 -29.56 34.73 7.07
CA ALA A 37 -29.49 34.88 5.59
C ALA A 37 -28.50 33.87 4.96
N PRO A 38 -28.82 33.29 3.78
CA PRO A 38 -28.07 32.18 3.21
C PRO A 38 -26.88 32.70 2.42
N ARG A 39 -25.67 32.28 2.79
CA ARG A 39 -24.49 32.45 1.94
C ARG A 39 -24.07 31.09 1.42
N ARG A 40 -24.51 30.83 0.18
CA ARG A 40 -24.05 29.83 -0.78
C ARG A 40 -23.16 28.75 -0.17
N ALA A 41 -23.73 27.56 -0.06
CA ALA A 41 -23.01 26.29 -0.01
C ALA A 41 -21.98 26.26 -1.16
N GLY A 42 -20.76 26.72 -0.86
CA GLY A 42 -19.58 26.25 -1.54
C GLY A 42 -19.47 24.79 -1.15
N ALA A 43 -19.93 23.92 -2.04
CA ALA A 43 -19.65 22.50 -1.96
C ALA A 43 -18.14 22.35 -1.76
N ARG A 44 -17.70 22.12 -0.52
CA ARG A 44 -16.44 21.44 -0.28
C ARG A 44 -16.69 20.05 -0.81
N LYS A 45 -16.48 19.89 -2.12
CA LYS A 45 -16.37 18.59 -2.80
C LYS A 45 -15.36 17.84 -1.94
N SER A 46 -15.89 16.96 -1.11
CA SER A 46 -15.11 16.11 -0.24
C SER A 46 -14.19 15.35 -1.17
N ALA A 47 -12.94 15.77 -1.24
CA ALA A 47 -11.87 14.98 -1.81
C ALA A 47 -11.62 13.85 -0.82
N ALA A 48 -12.58 12.92 -0.73
CA ALA A 48 -12.32 11.57 -0.30
C ALA A 48 -11.28 11.05 -1.31
N ALA A 49 -10.03 11.08 -0.87
CA ALA A 49 -8.86 10.90 -1.70
C ALA A 49 -8.94 9.57 -2.44
N ALA A 50 -9.21 9.64 -3.74
CA ALA A 50 -8.94 8.52 -4.62
C ALA A 50 -7.44 8.27 -4.56
N ALA A 51 -7.03 7.11 -4.05
CA ALA A 51 -5.65 6.69 -4.10
C ALA A 51 -5.16 6.85 -5.56
N PRO A 52 -3.96 7.41 -5.78
CA PRO A 52 -3.47 7.65 -7.13
C PRO A 52 -3.42 6.33 -7.91
N ALA A 53 -3.78 6.39 -9.19
CA ALA A 53 -3.72 5.24 -10.08
C ALA A 53 -2.30 4.63 -10.07
N LEU A 54 -2.20 3.33 -10.33
CA LEU A 54 -0.90 2.68 -10.43
C LEU A 54 -0.17 3.17 -11.69
N PRO A 55 1.12 3.55 -11.57
CA PRO A 55 1.96 3.81 -12.73
C PRO A 55 1.94 2.62 -13.68
N GLN A 56 2.00 2.91 -14.97
CA GLN A 56 2.08 1.89 -16.02
C GLN A 56 3.48 1.82 -16.63
N ASP A 57 4.40 2.72 -16.30
CA ASP A 57 5.75 2.74 -16.87
C ASP A 57 6.77 2.26 -15.82
N PHE A 58 7.82 1.57 -16.28
CA PHE A 58 8.82 0.96 -15.40
C PHE A 58 9.51 1.98 -14.50
N GLU A 59 10.05 3.06 -15.09
CA GLU A 59 10.79 4.10 -14.35
C GLU A 59 9.94 4.74 -13.26
N THR A 60 8.68 5.07 -13.58
CA THR A 60 7.76 5.70 -12.62
C THR A 60 7.36 4.73 -11.51
N ALA A 61 7.10 3.46 -11.85
CA ALA A 61 6.76 2.44 -10.86
C ALA A 61 7.94 2.15 -9.91
N LEU A 62 9.17 2.11 -10.44
CA LEU A 62 10.38 1.91 -9.66
C LEU A 62 10.65 3.10 -8.73
N ALA A 63 10.59 4.33 -9.24
CA ALA A 63 10.79 5.53 -8.43
C ALA A 63 9.75 5.65 -7.30
N GLU A 64 8.49 5.30 -7.57
CA GLU A 64 7.46 5.26 -6.53
C GLU A 64 7.74 4.18 -5.48
N LEU A 65 8.20 3.00 -5.91
CA LEU A 65 8.54 1.88 -5.02
C LEU A 65 9.71 2.24 -4.11
N GLU A 66 10.77 2.84 -4.64
CA GLU A 66 11.93 3.30 -3.87
C GLU A 66 11.51 4.33 -2.81
N GLY A 67 10.71 5.32 -3.22
CA GLY A 67 10.19 6.32 -2.29
C GLY A 67 9.25 5.72 -1.24
N LEU A 68 8.52 4.66 -1.56
CA LEU A 68 7.66 3.94 -0.63
C LEU A 68 8.49 3.15 0.39
N VAL A 69 9.50 2.41 -0.07
CA VAL A 69 10.41 1.65 0.81
C VAL A 69 11.13 2.60 1.76
N ALA A 70 11.66 3.72 1.26
CA ALA A 70 12.33 4.72 2.10
C ALA A 70 11.41 5.26 3.23
N ARG A 71 10.11 5.45 2.95
CA ARG A 71 9.13 5.83 3.99
C ARG A 71 8.86 4.71 5.00
N MET A 72 8.85 3.45 4.55
CA MET A 72 8.68 2.28 5.43
C MET A 72 9.88 2.07 6.35
N GLU A 73 11.08 2.38 5.88
CA GLU A 73 12.32 2.25 6.64
C GLU A 73 12.50 3.34 7.71
N ASP A 74 11.86 4.51 7.54
CA ASP A 74 11.86 5.59 8.53
C ASP A 74 11.16 5.19 9.85
N GLY A 75 10.32 4.16 9.84
CA GLY A 75 9.71 3.58 11.05
C GLY A 75 8.67 4.47 11.75
N SER A 76 8.37 5.65 11.21
CA SER A 76 7.35 6.58 11.75
C SER A 76 5.92 6.27 11.29
N LEU A 77 5.74 5.29 10.40
CA LEU A 77 4.43 4.92 9.84
C LEU A 77 3.59 4.11 10.85
N PRO A 78 2.32 4.50 11.09
CA PRO A 78 1.40 3.69 11.87
C PRO A 78 1.09 2.37 11.13
N LEU A 79 0.77 1.32 11.89
CA LEU A 79 0.54 -0.04 11.37
C LEU A 79 -0.38 -0.09 10.14
N GLU A 80 -1.52 0.60 10.20
CA GLU A 80 -2.49 0.64 9.09
C GLU A 80 -1.87 1.23 7.81
N ALA A 81 -1.08 2.30 7.94
CA ALA A 81 -0.39 2.92 6.82
C ALA A 81 0.75 2.05 6.28
N SER A 82 1.43 1.28 7.15
CA SER A 82 2.44 0.31 6.75
C SER A 82 1.83 -0.84 5.92
N LEU A 83 0.65 -1.33 6.29
CA LEU A 83 -0.08 -2.36 5.52
C LEU A 83 -0.52 -1.84 4.15
N LEU A 84 -1.03 -0.61 4.09
CA LEU A 84 -1.39 0.04 2.82
C LEU A 84 -0.16 0.26 1.92
N SER A 85 0.96 0.70 2.51
CA SER A 85 2.23 0.88 1.81
C SER A 85 2.74 -0.45 1.25
N TYR A 86 2.70 -1.52 2.06
CA TYR A 86 3.07 -2.86 1.60
C TYR A 86 2.23 -3.33 0.41
N LYS A 87 0.89 -3.19 0.49
CA LYS A 87 -0.01 -3.57 -0.61
C LYS A 87 0.34 -2.79 -1.89
N ARG A 88 0.53 -1.48 -1.79
CA ARG A 88 0.93 -0.64 -2.92
C ARG A 88 2.30 -1.05 -3.46
N GLY A 89 3.26 -1.39 -2.60
CA GLY A 89 4.57 -1.89 -2.99
C GLY A 89 4.49 -3.19 -3.79
N VAL A 90 3.66 -4.15 -3.37
CA VAL A 90 3.43 -5.41 -4.11
C VAL A 90 2.87 -5.12 -5.50
N ASP A 91 1.92 -4.19 -5.59
CA ASP A 91 1.34 -3.80 -6.87
C ASP A 91 2.36 -3.11 -7.80
N LEU A 92 3.23 -2.25 -7.27
CA LEU A 92 4.31 -1.62 -8.04
C LEU A 92 5.35 -2.65 -8.53
N VAL A 93 5.73 -3.60 -7.68
CA VAL A 93 6.65 -4.69 -8.06
C VAL A 93 6.08 -5.51 -9.22
N ARG A 94 4.76 -5.79 -9.22
CA ARG A 94 4.11 -6.50 -10.33
C ARG A 94 4.22 -5.73 -11.64
N VAL A 95 3.96 -4.42 -11.62
CA VAL A 95 4.13 -3.57 -12.81
C VAL A 95 5.56 -3.65 -13.34
N CYS A 96 6.56 -3.54 -12.46
CA CYS A 96 7.97 -3.63 -12.85
C CYS A 96 8.28 -4.98 -13.51
N GLN A 97 7.85 -6.09 -12.90
CA GLN A 97 8.05 -7.44 -13.44
C GLN A 97 7.39 -7.64 -14.80
N GLU A 98 6.15 -7.16 -14.98
CA GLU A 98 5.44 -7.24 -16.25
C GLU A 98 6.17 -6.47 -17.37
N ARG A 99 6.71 -5.28 -17.05
CA ARG A 99 7.47 -4.48 -18.01
C ARG A 99 8.79 -5.14 -18.40
N LEU A 100 9.51 -5.71 -17.44
CA LEU A 100 10.73 -6.49 -17.71
C LEU A 100 10.42 -7.73 -18.56
N ALA A 101 9.38 -8.48 -18.23
CA ALA A 101 8.97 -9.65 -19.00
C ALA A 101 8.61 -9.31 -20.45
N ARG A 102 7.94 -8.17 -20.66
CA ARG A 102 7.65 -7.67 -22.02
C ARG A 102 8.92 -7.33 -22.79
N ALA A 103 9.86 -6.63 -22.15
CA ALA A 103 11.14 -6.28 -22.76
C ALA A 103 11.95 -7.53 -23.13
N GLU A 104 12.02 -8.50 -22.21
CA GLU A 104 12.70 -9.79 -22.45
C GLU A 104 12.10 -10.54 -23.64
N ASN A 105 10.77 -10.60 -23.74
CA ASN A 105 10.10 -11.24 -24.88
C ASN A 105 10.40 -10.51 -26.20
N GLN A 106 10.47 -9.18 -26.19
CA GLN A 106 10.84 -8.41 -27.39
C GLN A 106 12.27 -8.72 -27.84
N VAL A 107 13.21 -8.80 -26.90
CA VAL A 107 14.61 -9.18 -27.21
C VAL A 107 14.66 -10.57 -27.83
N LYS A 108 13.97 -11.56 -27.25
CA LYS A 108 13.94 -12.94 -27.78
C LYS A 108 13.37 -13.02 -29.20
N VAL A 109 12.32 -12.25 -29.49
CA VAL A 109 11.74 -12.18 -30.84
C VAL A 109 12.75 -11.59 -31.83
N LEU A 110 13.42 -10.50 -31.46
CA LEU A 110 14.42 -9.86 -32.31
C LEU A 110 15.64 -10.77 -32.55
N GLU A 111 16.09 -11.51 -31.54
CA GLU A 111 17.15 -12.51 -31.69
C GLU A 111 16.73 -13.65 -32.62
N GLY A 112 15.49 -14.15 -32.48
CA GLY A 112 14.94 -15.17 -33.38
C GLY A 112 14.73 -14.69 -34.81
N GLU A 113 14.36 -13.42 -35.00
CA GLU A 113 14.26 -12.79 -36.32
C GLU A 113 15.62 -12.54 -36.96
N LEU A 114 16.63 -12.16 -36.16
CA LEU A 114 18.01 -11.95 -36.61
C LEU A 114 18.69 -13.27 -37.00
N LEU A 115 18.34 -14.37 -36.34
CA LEU A 115 18.86 -15.72 -36.61
C LEU A 115 18.08 -16.49 -37.67
N ARG A 116 17.14 -15.86 -38.40
CA ARG A 116 16.55 -16.51 -39.57
C ARG A 116 17.68 -16.87 -40.54
N PRO A 117 17.88 -18.17 -40.84
CA PRO A 117 18.86 -18.56 -41.85
C PRO A 117 18.50 -17.81 -43.13
N ILE A 118 19.44 -17.03 -43.65
CA ILE A 118 19.39 -16.68 -45.06
C ILE A 118 19.57 -18.04 -45.72
N GLU A 119 18.48 -18.63 -46.20
CA GLU A 119 18.60 -19.78 -47.07
C GLU A 119 19.48 -19.30 -48.22
N ASP A 120 20.73 -19.74 -48.21
CA ASP A 120 21.65 -19.57 -49.32
C ASP A 120 20.96 -20.26 -50.50
N SER A 121 20.28 -19.46 -51.33
CA SER A 121 19.77 -19.89 -52.61
C SER A 121 20.99 -20.14 -53.50
N GLU A 122 21.58 -21.33 -53.33
CA GLU A 122 22.61 -21.86 -54.21
C GLU A 122 21.91 -22.33 -55.51
N ASP A 123 22.03 -21.51 -56.56
CA ASP A 123 21.83 -21.88 -57.96
C ASP A 123 23.05 -22.63 -58.54
#